data_AF-A0AAD5IE11-F1
#
_entry.id   AF-A0AAD5IE11-F1
#
_cell.length_a   1.000
_cell.length_b   1.000
_cell.length_c   1.000
_cell.angle_alpha   90.00
_cell.angle_beta   90.00
_cell.angle_gamma   90.00
#
_symmetry.space_group_name_H-M   'P 1'
#
loop_
_entity.id
_entity.type
_entity.pdbx_description
1 polymer ?
#
loop_
_entity_poly.entity_id
_entity_poly.type
_entity_poly.pdbx_seq_one_letter_code
_entity_poly.pdbx_strand_id
1 'polypeptide(L)' 'MLADSHLIGIGMVVRDSNGSIYAFSISRNKACFSLSVAQATSILLGLRLPVDDGLLPAVLESDTNGWWI' A
#
# COMPACT_ATOMS: atom_id res chain seq x y z
N MET A 1 8.10 -25.53 16.53
CA MET A 1 6.88 -25.73 15.72
C MET A 1 5.84 -24.76 16.30
N LEU A 2 5.33 -23.73 15.63
CA LEU A 2 5.32 -23.33 14.22
C LEU A 2 5.81 -21.88 14.08
N ALA A 3 6.69 -21.63 13.12
CA ALA A 3 7.08 -20.31 12.67
C ALA A 3 6.03 -19.80 11.68
N ASP A 4 4.83 -19.47 12.17
CA ASP A 4 3.75 -18.98 11.30
C ASP A 4 3.88 -17.46 11.12
N SER A 5 4.93 -17.13 10.37
CA SER A 5 4.96 -16.13 9.29
C SER A 5 4.21 -14.82 9.52
N HIS A 6 4.95 -13.81 10.00
CA HIS A 6 4.55 -12.40 9.95
C HIS A 6 4.42 -11.93 8.49
N LEU A 7 3.28 -12.21 7.88
CA LEU A 7 2.95 -11.85 6.50
C LEU A 7 1.93 -10.72 6.50
N ILE A 8 2.19 -9.69 5.72
CA ILE A 8 1.24 -8.62 5.45
C ILE A 8 0.77 -8.70 4.01
N GLY A 9 -0.53 -8.47 3.80
CA GLY A 9 -1.11 -8.23 2.48
C GLY A 9 -1.06 -6.74 2.18
N ILE A 10 -0.58 -6.39 0.98
CA ILE A 10 -0.53 -5.01 0.51
C ILE A 10 -1.39 -4.94 -0.74
N GLY A 11 -2.43 -4.11 -0.68
CA GLY A 11 -3.31 -3.81 -1.81
C GLY A 11 -3.20 -2.34 -2.19
N MET A 12 -3.15 -2.06 -3.48
CA MET A 12 -3.18 -0.70 -4.03
C MET A 12 -4.14 -0.68 -5.21
N VAL A 13 -4.90 0.42 -5.33
CA VAL A 13 -5.76 0.71 -6.47
C VAL A 13 -5.45 2.14 -6.91
N VAL A 14 -5.14 2.32 -8.19
CA VAL A 14 -5.02 3.63 -8.83
C VAL A 14 -6.30 3.89 -9.61
N ARG A 15 -6.91 5.05 -9.37
CA ARG A 15 -8.09 5.50 -10.10
C ARG A 15 -7.77 6.75 -10.90
N ASP A 16 -8.42 6.91 -12.04
CA ASP A 16 -8.40 8.16 -12.79
C ASP A 16 -9.31 9.22 -12.13
N SER A 17 -9.34 10.43 -12.70
CA SER A 17 -10.18 11.52 -12.21
C SER A 17 -11.70 11.25 -12.30
N ASN A 18 -12.11 10.23 -13.06
CA ASN A 18 -13.51 9.80 -13.16
C ASN A 18 -13.84 8.70 -12.15
N GLY A 19 -12.88 8.29 -11.32
CA GLY A 19 -13.02 7.19 -10.37
C GLY A 19 -12.90 5.80 -11.01
N SER A 20 -12.56 5.70 -12.29
CA SER A 20 -12.35 4.42 -12.98
C SER A 20 -11.02 3.82 -12.56
N ILE A 21 -10.98 2.50 -12.35
CA ILE A 21 -9.75 1.80 -11.99
C ILE A 21 -8.81 1.80 -13.19
N TYR A 22 -7.66 2.44 -13.03
CA TYR A 22 -6.58 2.46 -14.01
C TYR A 22 -5.67 1.25 -13.83
N ALA A 23 -5.24 1.00 -12.59
CA ALA A 23 -4.35 -0.10 -12.23
C ALA A 23 -4.63 -0.58 -10.80
N PHE A 24 -4.27 -1.82 -10.51
CA PHE A 24 -4.29 -2.35 -9.15
C PHE A 24 -3.14 -3.34 -8.95
N SER A 25 -2.73 -3.51 -7.70
CA SER A 25 -1.70 -4.47 -7.33
C SER A 25 -2.02 -5.08 -5.98
N ILE A 26 -1.74 -6.37 -5.86
CA ILE A 26 -1.84 -7.13 -4.63
C ILE A 26 -0.54 -7.89 -4.46
N SER A 27 0.14 -7.66 -3.33
CA SER A 27 1.36 -8.38 -3.00
C SER A 27 1.32 -8.87 -1.56
N ARG A 28 2.11 -9.92 -1.29
CA ARG A 28 2.36 -10.40 0.07
C ARG A 28 3.79 -10.10 0.42
N ASN A 29 4.01 -9.55 1.60
CA ASN A 29 5.36 -9.25 2.08
C ASN A 29 5.60 -9.88 3.45
N LYS A 30 6.81 -10.42 3.66
CA LYS A 30 7.25 -10.91 4.97
C LYS A 30 7.73 -9.71 5.77
N ALA A 31 7.03 -9.39 6.85
CA ALA A 31 7.26 -8.17 7.60
C ALA A 31 7.05 -8.46 9.10
N CYS A 32 8.12 -8.62 9.87
CA CYS A 32 8.11 -8.80 11.33
C CYS A 32 7.89 -7.48 12.05
N PHE A 33 6.69 -6.90 12.03
CA PHE A 33 6.52 -5.57 12.63
C PHE A 33 5.18 -5.30 13.32
N SER A 34 5.16 -4.20 14.07
CA SER A 34 3.96 -3.56 14.62
C SER A 34 3.04 -3.06 13.51
N LEU A 35 1.76 -2.86 13.84
CA LEU A 35 0.74 -2.33 12.91
C LEU A 35 1.20 -1.06 12.19
N SER A 36 1.82 -0.12 12.91
CA SER A 36 2.32 1.15 12.35
C SER A 36 3.34 0.96 11.23
N VAL A 37 4.26 0.01 11.38
CA VAL A 37 5.27 -0.28 10.36
C VAL A 37 4.64 -1.00 9.18
N ALA A 38 3.68 -1.89 9.41
CA ALA A 38 2.94 -2.53 8.32
C ALA A 38 2.20 -1.50 7.46
N GLN A 39 1.56 -0.51 8.08
CA GLN A 39 0.85 0.59 7.41
C GLN A 39 1.80 1.48 6.60
N ALA A 40 2.92 1.91 7.21
CA ALA A 40 3.93 2.70 6.49
C ALA A 40 4.52 1.92 5.30
N THR A 41 4.76 0.62 5.49
CA THR A 41 5.28 -0.27 4.43
C THR A 41 4.28 -0.46 3.31
N SER A 42 2.98 -0.61 3.61
CA SER A 42 1.95 -0.74 2.58
C SER A 42 1.79 0.53 1.76
N ILE A 43 1.91 1.70 2.37
CA ILE A 43 1.90 2.99 1.66
C ILE A 43 3.12 3.09 0.74
N LEU A 44 4.33 2.87 1.28
CA LEU A 44 5.57 2.98 0.52
C LEU A 44 5.58 2.04 -0.70
N LEU A 45 5.19 0.78 -0.51
CA LEU A 45 5.16 -0.20 -1.59
C LEU A 45 3.99 0.01 -2.55
N GLY A 46 2.85 0.51 -2.08
CA GLY A 46 1.72 0.89 -2.92
C GLY A 46 2.00 2.07 -3.83
N LEU A 47 2.80 3.05 -3.37
CA LEU A 47 3.18 4.23 -4.16
C LEU A 47 4.18 3.93 -5.29
N ARG A 48 4.83 2.77 -5.28
CA ARG A 48 5.86 2.43 -6.26
C ARG A 48 5.32 2.42 -7.69
N LEU A 49 4.16 1.82 -7.93
CA LEU A 49 3.55 1.77 -9.26
C LEU A 49 3.18 3.17 -9.79
N PRO A 50 2.46 4.02 -9.03
CA PRO A 50 2.22 5.40 -9.45
C PRO A 50 3.48 6.22 -9.74
N VAL A 51 4.56 6.02 -8.96
CA VAL A 51 5.85 6.70 -9.19
C VAL A 51 6.49 6.23 -10.49
N ASP A 52 6.62 4.91 -10.66
CA ASP A 52 7.29 4.30 -11.81
C ASP A 52 6.56 4.63 -13.12
N ASP A 53 5.23 4.78 -13.07
CA ASP A 53 4.38 5.11 -14.24
C ASP A 53 4.16 6.62 -14.45
N GLY A 54 4.77 7.48 -13.62
CA GLY A 54 4.64 8.95 -13.76
C GLY A 54 3.23 9.49 -13.46
N LEU A 55 2.46 8.80 -12.61
CA LEU A 55 1.09 9.14 -12.25
C LEU A 55 1.00 10.16 -11.09
N LEU A 56 2.12 10.77 -10.72
CA LEU A 56 2.17 11.83 -9.71
C LEU A 56 2.05 13.22 -10.36
N PRO A 57 1.38 14.19 -9.70
CA PRO A 57 0.80 14.12 -8.35
C PRO A 57 -0.52 13.32 -8.29
N ALA A 58 -0.76 12.63 -7.16
CA ALA A 58 -1.98 11.85 -6.91
C ALA A 58 -2.50 12.04 -5.48
N VAL A 59 -3.77 11.74 -5.24
CA VAL A 59 -4.40 11.71 -3.91
C VAL A 59 -4.24 10.31 -3.31
N LEU A 60 -3.68 10.22 -2.10
CA LEU A 60 -3.57 8.97 -1.35
C LEU A 60 -4.76 8.83 -0.40
N GLU A 61 -5.53 7.76 -0.58
CA GLU A 61 -6.61 7.37 0.34
C GLU A 61 -6.18 6.13 1.12
N SER A 62 -6.34 6.16 2.45
CA SER A 62 -6.05 5.03 3.32
C SER A 62 -6.96 5.06 4.56
N ASP A 63 -7.39 3.89 5.01
CA ASP A 63 -8.17 3.70 6.25
C ASP A 63 -7.27 3.64 7.50
N THR A 64 -5.95 3.76 7.33
CA THR A 64 -5.01 3.77 8.43
C THR A 64 -5.26 4.98 9.31
N ASN A 65 -5.40 4.77 10.63
CA ASN A 65 -5.54 5.85 11.61
C ASN A 65 -4.33 6.80 11.49
N GLY A 66 -4.53 7.91 10.78
CA GLY A 66 -3.51 8.81 10.25
C GLY A 66 -2.83 9.69 11.29
N TRP A 67 -2.19 9.12 12.30
CA TRP A 67 -1.38 9.88 13.26
C TRP A 67 -0.07 10.42 12.66
N TRP A 68 0.13 10.35 11.33
CA TRP A 68 1.44 10.58 10.68
C TRP A 68 1.39 11.21 9.27
N ILE A 69 0.26 11.77 8.83
CA ILE A 69 0.18 12.60 7.60
C ILE A 69 -0.37 13.97 7.97
#